data_AF-A0A3D9GX38-F1
#
_entry.id   AF-A0A3D9GX38-F1
#
_cell.length_a   1.000
_cell.length_b   1.000
_cell.length_c   1.000
_cell.angle_alpha   90.00
_cell.angle_beta   90.00
_cell.angle_gamma   90.00
#
_symmetry.space_group_name_H-M   'P 1'
#
loop_
_entity.id
_entity.type
_entity.pdbx_description
1 polymer ?
#
loop_
_entity_poly.entity_id
_entity_poly.type
_entity_poly.pdbx_seq_one_letter_code
_entity_poly.pdbx_strand_id
1 'polypeptide(L)' 'MIVLKLLGITLLFVAVFIYDFSSVDPKKKKERAAIAVITFAGWGVAVMLLFAPGLPGPTEWINQVTKPIWVIFYPEG' A
#
# COMPACT_ATOMS: atom_id res chain seq x y z
N MET A 1 -17.54 14.67 1.87
CA MET A 1 -17.33 13.33 2.47
C MET A 1 -15.96 12.74 2.13
N ILE A 2 -15.51 12.75 0.87
CA ILE A 2 -14.21 12.21 0.44
C ILE A 2 -13.01 12.91 1.11
N VAL A 3 -13.07 14.25 1.23
CA VAL A 3 -12.04 15.08 1.86
C VAL A 3 -11.86 14.73 3.34
N LEU A 4 -12.96 14.47 4.07
CA LEU A 4 -12.89 14.06 5.48
C LEU A 4 -12.21 12.71 5.65
N LYS A 5 -12.51 11.75 4.76
CA LYS A 5 -11.84 10.44 4.73
C LYS A 5 -10.35 10.59 4.43
N LEU A 6 -9.99 11.43 3.46
CA LEU A 6 -8.60 11.67 3.09
C LEU A 6 -7.80 12.36 4.21
N LEU A 7 -8.41 13.31 4.92
CA LEU A 7 -7.84 13.91 6.12
C LEU A 7 -7.64 12.88 7.23
N GLY A 8 -8.64 12.03 7.49
CA GLY A 8 -8.55 10.97 8.49
C GLY A 8 -7.42 9.96 8.19
N ILE A 9 -7.31 9.51 6.94
CA ILE A 9 -6.23 8.63 6.49
C ILE A 9 -4.88 9.30 6.66
N THR A 10 -4.75 10.55 6.21
CA THR A 10 -3.49 11.30 6.33
C THR A 10 -3.10 11.49 7.80
N LEU A 11 -4.04 11.85 8.67
CA LEU A 11 -3.79 12.04 10.10
C LEU A 11 -3.35 10.73 10.77
N LEU A 12 -3.99 9.61 10.44
CA LEU A 12 -3.60 8.28 10.93
C LEU A 12 -2.17 7.92 10.50
N PHE A 13 -1.83 8.10 9.22
CA PHE A 13 -0.50 7.78 8.73
C PHE A 13 0.58 8.71 9.29
N VAL A 14 0.26 9.99 9.54
CA VAL A 14 1.16 10.92 10.24
C VAL A 14 1.39 10.45 11.69
N ALA A 15 0.34 10.00 12.40
CA ALA A 15 0.48 9.48 13.74
C ALA A 15 1.34 8.22 13.80
N VAL A 16 1.11 7.26 12.87
CA VAL A 16 1.94 6.06 12.72
C VAL A 16 3.39 6.43 12.41
N PHE A 17 3.61 7.36 11.47
CA PHE A 17 4.95 7.81 11.10
C PHE A 17 5.69 8.40 12.30
N ILE A 18 5.05 9.28 13.08
CA ILE A 18 5.66 9.88 14.27
C ILE A 18 5.98 8.82 15.32
N TYR A 19 5.05 7.89 15.57
CA TYR A 19 5.24 6.80 16.53
C TYR A 19 6.42 5.90 16.15
N ASP A 20 6.42 5.38 14.93
CA ASP A 20 7.48 4.48 14.44
C ASP A 20 8.83 5.19 14.37
N PHE A 21 8.84 6.45 13.93
CA PHE A 21 10.07 7.24 13.82
C PHE A 21 10.64 7.62 15.19
N SER A 22 9.79 7.85 16.19
CA SER A 22 10.21 8.08 17.58
C SER A 22 10.67 6.81 18.28
N SER A 23 10.18 5.64 17.87
CA SER A 23 10.56 4.34 18.44
C SER A 23 11.95 3.88 17.97
N VAL A 24 12.39 4.33 16.80
CA VAL A 24 13.71 3.94 16.23
C VAL A 24 14.83 4.90 16.62
N ASP A 25 15.95 4.31 17.04
CA ASP A 25 17.18 5.01 17.39
C ASP A 25 17.62 5.96 16.24
N PRO A 26 17.83 7.26 16.52
CA PRO A 26 18.22 8.24 15.52
C PRO A 26 19.52 7.93 14.77
N LYS A 27 20.39 7.08 15.32
CA LYS A 27 21.63 6.65 14.66
C LYS A 27 21.37 5.61 13.55
N LYS A 28 20.23 4.92 13.57
CA LYS A 28 19.87 3.89 12.57
C LYS A 28 19.13 4.47 11.37
N LYS A 29 19.86 5.23 10.54
CA LYS A 29 19.32 5.91 9.34
C LYS A 29 18.65 4.95 8.34
N LYS A 30 19.13 3.71 8.21
CA LYS A 30 18.55 2.69 7.30
C LYS A 30 17.17 2.21 7.76
N GLU A 31 16.99 1.96 9.07
CA GLU A 31 15.68 1.55 9.62
C GLU A 31 14.66 2.69 9.49
N ARG A 32 15.07 3.94 9.77
CA ARG A 32 14.22 5.12 9.56
C ARG A 32 13.78 5.29 8.11
N ALA A 33 14.69 5.05 7.15
CA ALA A 33 14.36 5.09 5.73
C ALA A 33 13.36 3.99 5.36
N ALA A 34 13.55 2.77 5.86
CA ALA A 34 12.62 1.66 5.61
C ALA A 34 11.21 1.96 6.15
N ILE A 35 11.11 2.48 7.38
CA ILE A 35 9.84 2.91 7.97
C ILE A 35 9.18 3.96 7.08
N ALA A 36 9.91 5.03 6.72
CA ALA A 36 9.36 6.07 5.86
C ALA A 36 8.81 5.50 4.56
N VAL A 37 9.58 4.64 3.87
CA VAL A 37 9.17 4.03 2.61
C VAL A 37 7.91 3.18 2.79
N ILE A 38 7.85 2.33 3.82
CA ILE A 38 6.70 1.45 4.06
C ILE A 38 5.46 2.28 4.44
N THR A 39 5.61 3.28 5.30
CA THR A 39 4.51 4.17 5.70
C THR A 39 3.98 4.96 4.50
N PHE A 40 4.85 5.51 3.66
CA PHE A 40 4.43 6.21 2.44
C PHE A 40 3.78 5.28 1.41
N ALA A 41 4.30 4.06 1.25
CA ALA A 41 3.70 3.06 0.37
C ALA A 41 2.30 2.68 0.84
N GLY A 42 2.13 2.41 2.14
CA GLY A 42 0.82 2.11 2.74
C GLY A 42 -0.17 3.28 2.60
N TRP A 43 0.30 4.51 2.82
CA TRP A 43 -0.52 5.70 2.64
C TRP A 43 -0.97 5.87 1.19
N GLY A 44 -0.04 5.69 0.24
CA GLY A 44 -0.33 5.73 -1.19
C GLY A 44 -1.40 4.72 -1.58
N VAL A 45 -1.30 3.48 -1.10
CA VAL A 45 -2.32 2.44 -1.33
C VAL A 45 -3.67 2.85 -0.72
N ALA A 46 -3.69 3.37 0.50
CA ALA A 46 -4.93 3.82 1.15
C ALA A 46 -5.62 4.96 0.40
N VAL A 47 -4.84 5.93 -0.10
CA VAL A 47 -5.36 7.02 -0.95
C VAL A 47 -5.86 6.46 -2.28
N MET A 48 -5.14 5.52 -2.89
CA MET A 48 -5.54 4.91 -4.16
C MET A 48 -6.86 4.15 -4.04
N LEU A 49 -7.06 3.40 -2.96
CA LEU A 49 -8.33 2.72 -2.66
C LEU A 49 -9.49 3.68 -2.40
N LEU A 50 -9.21 4.89 -1.92
CA LEU A 50 -10.23 5.92 -1.71
C LEU A 50 -10.85 6.37 -3.04
N PHE A 51 -10.05 6.48 -4.10
CA PHE A 51 -10.49 6.90 -5.43
C PHE A 51 -10.90 5.74 -6.33
N ALA A 52 -10.30 4.56 -6.14
CA ALA A 52 -10.58 3.35 -6.91
C ALA A 52 -10.86 2.16 -5.96
N PRO A 53 -12.03 2.13 -5.31
CA PRO A 53 -12.37 1.09 -4.32
C PRO A 53 -12.54 -0.30 -4.95
N GLY A 54 -12.71 -0.38 -6.28
CA GLY A 54 -12.82 -1.62 -7.03
C GLY A 54 -11.48 -2.16 -7.55
N LEU A 55 -10.35 -1.65 -7.05
CA LEU A 55 -9.04 -2.22 -7.39
C LEU A 55 -9.03 -3.71 -7.02
N PRO A 56 -8.62 -4.59 -7.95
CA PRO A 56 -8.54 -6.01 -7.65
C PRO A 56 -7.59 -6.22 -6.47
N GLY A 57 -7.88 -7.20 -5.61
CA GLY A 57 -6.97 -7.57 -4.55
C GLY A 57 -5.64 -8.11 -5.12
N PRO A 58 -4.57 -8.20 -4.31
CA PRO A 58 -3.27 -8.70 -4.79
C PRO A 58 -3.36 -10.06 -5.48
N THR A 59 -4.18 -10.96 -4.94
CA THR A 59 -4.45 -12.28 -5.51
C THR A 59 -5.15 -12.18 -6.87
N GLU A 60 -6.11 -11.27 -6.99
CA GLU A 60 -6.87 -11.05 -8.22
C GLU A 60 -5.99 -10.42 -9.31
N TRP A 61 -5.08 -9.51 -8.93
CA TRP A 61 -4.06 -8.96 -9.83
C TRP A 61 -3.14 -10.04 -10.38
N ILE A 62 -2.62 -10.92 -9.51
CA ILE A 62 -1.77 -12.02 -9.94
C ILE A 62 -2.53 -12.91 -10.93
N ASN A 63 -3.79 -13.25 -10.64
CA ASN A 63 -4.63 -14.03 -11.55
C ASN A 63 -4.81 -13.33 -12.90
N GLN A 64 -5.07 -12.02 -12.94
CA GLN A 64 -5.24 -11.27 -14.20
C GLN A 64 -3.94 -11.21 -15.02
N VAL A 65 -2.80 -10.96 -14.37
CA VAL A 65 -1.49 -10.87 -15.05
C VAL A 65 -1.00 -12.23 -15.53
N THR A 66 -1.25 -13.28 -14.75
CA THR A 66 -0.85 -14.65 -15.11
C THR A 66 -1.85 -15.35 -16.03
N LYS A 67 -3.08 -14.82 -16.19
CA LYS A 67 -4.10 -15.36 -17.11
C LYS A 67 -3.58 -15.71 -18.52
N PRO A 68 -2.84 -14.84 -19.23
CA PRO A 68 -2.29 -15.20 -20.55
C PRO A 68 -1.28 -16.36 -20.49
N ILE A 69 -0.53 -16.51 -19.39
CA ILE A 69 0.39 -17.65 -19.20
C ILE A 69 -0.44 -18.93 -19.08
N TRP A 70 -1.49 -18.94 -18.26
CA TRP A 70 -2.39 -20.09 -18.13
C TRP A 70 -3.03 -20.49 -19.47
N VAL A 71 -3.46 -19.52 -20.29
CA VAL A 71 -4.03 -19.78 -21.62
C VAL A 71 -3.02 -20.40 -22.59
N ILE A 72 -1.74 -20.03 -22.50
CA ILE A 72 -0.66 -20.60 -23.34
C ILE A 72 -0.33 -22.04 -22.92
N PHE A 73 -0.31 -22.33 -21.61
CA PHE A 73 0.11 -23.63 -21.08
C PHE A 73 -1.07 -24.63 -20.90
N TYR A 74 -2.29 -24.14 -20.74
CA TYR A 74 -3.52 -24.92 -20.60
C TYR A 74 -4.64 -24.32 -21.49
N PRO A 75 -4.59 -24.57 -22.81
CA PRO A 75 -5.55 -24.01 -23.76
C PRO A 75 -6.96 -24.64 -23.66
N GLU A 76 -7.10 -25.77 -22.97
CA GLU A 76 -8.33 -26.59 -22.90
C GLU A 76 -9.19 -26.33 -21.63
N GLY A 77 -8.81 -25.35 -20.78
CA GLY A 77 -9.40 -25.10 -19.45
C GLY A 77 -10.38 -23.95 -19.37
#